data_AF-A0A7Y2JWZ5-F1
#
_entry.id   AF-A0A7Y2JWZ5-F1
#
_cell.length_a   1.000
_cell.length_b   1.000
_cell.length_c   1.000
_cell.angle_alpha   90.00
_cell.angle_beta   90.00
_cell.angle_gamma   90.00
#
_symmetry.space_group_name_H-M   'P 1'
#
loop_
_entity.id
_entity.type
_entity.pdbx_description
1 polymer ?
#
loop_
_entity_poly.entity_id
_entity_poly.type
_entity_poly.pdbx_seq_one_letter_code
_entity_poly.pdbx_strand_id
1 'polypeptide(L)'
;MSEDDRNEILMAPAGQKMARGQVAAHKLAPALNGAGFAYRHDWGARHGQWILQIDWLAVTPRSQVFVAIGEGVAGGPDAGKFIGAARYTVHNVAPRTGGIDLWVNIEWEADIPLYVDYLVINPEDLTARTVQVTVQRHSTVPLTEEDADRILADMGSTLQNADSGADVATRVQFVRNGPVQVLPDTVAATIQTEAQLIDLLNTGTGVKLVQAIRWCGGPGGSIIGCAPLGSPTVNVVAVRFTPSMEGILWVHEYGHNAGIGHRSDDTRAVMYPSIGADHNVINGAESGRYLAGPATITGAVMTSCDCDGAGIQPPKEVREFVSRHWVEGIPYLAASQYTEQDAKILLDWLVNEPGQHEEFLPEIVTTLCFIGSELAVKPLLDFVHSPWAGRAAFNAKNAVLIHLGDLVNRSGSQAGLDFLTLAATGMTTAKALAAPQAANAAAEAASMKVAAPGVDALAAELAVSATFGLALAGRPDAEQVIDALTDAPDGCALVKGAAVEAAKLSRTVRARGQKEYYRMKSAG
;
A
#
# COMPACT_ATOMS: atom_id res chain seq x y z
N MET A 1 -94.27 -7.48 -17.02
CA MET A 1 -93.51 -7.28 -15.77
C MET A 1 -92.95 -8.63 -15.37
N SER A 2 -91.67 -8.84 -15.63
CA SER A 2 -90.86 -9.90 -15.03
C SER A 2 -89.52 -9.28 -14.64
N GLU A 3 -89.13 -9.54 -13.40
CA GLU A 3 -87.83 -9.21 -12.80
C GLU A 3 -86.76 -10.07 -13.46
N ASP A 4 -85.89 -9.51 -14.32
CA ASP A 4 -84.62 -10.18 -14.66
C ASP A 4 -83.56 -9.29 -15.34
N ASP A 5 -83.43 -8.01 -14.97
CA ASP A 5 -82.36 -7.14 -15.55
C ASP A 5 -81.77 -6.15 -14.52
N ARG A 6 -81.14 -6.68 -13.46
CA ARG A 6 -80.23 -5.91 -12.59
C ARG A 6 -79.08 -6.77 -12.07
N ASN A 7 -78.03 -6.90 -12.88
CA ASN A 7 -76.66 -7.10 -12.38
C ASN A 7 -75.65 -6.79 -13.49
N GLU A 8 -75.45 -5.50 -13.78
CA GLU A 8 -74.32 -5.05 -14.57
C GLU A 8 -73.16 -4.74 -13.61
N ILE A 9 -72.13 -5.59 -13.72
CA ILE A 9 -70.95 -5.65 -12.88
C ILE A 9 -70.07 -4.42 -13.17
N LEU A 10 -69.92 -3.53 -12.20
CA LEU A 10 -68.84 -2.55 -12.12
C LEU A 10 -67.52 -3.29 -11.89
N MET A 11 -66.84 -3.69 -12.97
CA MET A 11 -65.45 -4.14 -12.91
C MET A 11 -64.53 -2.93 -12.68
N ALA A 12 -63.97 -2.83 -11.48
CA ALA A 12 -62.85 -1.95 -11.19
C ALA A 12 -61.66 -2.30 -12.10
N PRO A 13 -60.92 -1.31 -12.64
CA PRO A 13 -59.77 -1.58 -13.50
C PRO A 13 -58.70 -2.35 -12.73
N ALA A 14 -58.16 -3.37 -13.40
CA ALA A 14 -57.14 -4.28 -12.90
C ALA A 14 -55.98 -3.52 -12.23
N GLY A 15 -55.61 -3.99 -11.04
CA GLY A 15 -54.69 -3.34 -10.12
C GLY A 15 -53.38 -2.88 -10.76
N GLN A 16 -53.11 -1.59 -10.62
CA GLN A 16 -51.83 -0.97 -10.90
C GLN A 16 -50.76 -1.67 -10.03
N LYS A 17 -49.93 -2.52 -10.64
CA LYS A 17 -48.82 -3.19 -9.95
C LYS A 17 -47.77 -2.14 -9.59
N MET A 18 -47.85 -1.56 -8.40
CA MET A 18 -46.78 -0.70 -7.88
C MET A 18 -45.58 -1.57 -7.51
N ALA A 19 -44.55 -1.56 -8.34
CA ALA A 19 -43.25 -2.07 -7.97
C ALA A 19 -42.59 -1.07 -6.99
N ARG A 20 -42.64 -1.37 -5.69
CA ARG A 20 -41.82 -0.66 -4.70
C ARG A 20 -40.40 -1.22 -4.77
N GLY A 21 -39.49 -0.49 -5.40
CA GLY A 21 -38.07 -0.73 -5.22
C GLY A 21 -37.70 -0.43 -3.77
N GLN A 22 -37.34 -1.45 -2.99
CA GLN A 22 -36.70 -1.24 -1.69
C GLN A 22 -35.26 -0.79 -1.93
N VAL A 23 -34.98 0.48 -1.68
CA VAL A 23 -33.60 0.96 -1.55
C VAL A 23 -33.12 0.45 -0.19
N ALA A 24 -32.17 -0.49 -0.17
CA ALA A 24 -31.61 -1.03 1.06
C ALA A 24 -31.08 0.11 1.93
N ALA A 25 -31.57 0.23 3.17
CA ALA A 25 -31.43 1.38 4.06
C ALA A 25 -30.00 1.71 4.54
N HIS A 26 -28.96 1.09 3.97
CA HIS A 26 -27.57 1.25 4.38
C HIS A 26 -26.61 1.67 3.27
N LYS A 27 -27.08 1.91 2.03
CA LYS A 27 -26.27 2.61 1.04
C LYS A 27 -26.76 4.04 0.94
N LEU A 28 -25.93 5.00 1.34
CA LEU A 28 -26.08 6.39 0.92
C LEU A 28 -26.40 6.36 -0.59
N ALA A 29 -27.54 6.91 -0.99
CA ALA A 29 -27.85 7.02 -2.40
C ALA A 29 -26.64 7.70 -3.07
N PRO A 30 -26.03 7.09 -4.10
CA PRO A 30 -24.86 7.68 -4.73
C PRO A 30 -25.24 9.10 -5.15
N ALA A 31 -24.49 10.09 -4.65
CA ALA A 31 -24.65 11.45 -5.11
C ALA A 31 -24.52 11.43 -6.65
N LEU A 32 -25.39 12.16 -7.32
CA LEU A 32 -25.21 12.49 -8.73
C LEU A 32 -23.86 13.23 -8.85
N ASN A 33 -22.80 12.49 -9.17
CA ASN A 33 -21.43 12.97 -9.22
C ASN A 33 -20.86 12.74 -10.63
N GLY A 34 -20.13 13.72 -11.13
CA GLY A 34 -19.55 13.74 -12.46
C GLY A 34 -19.73 15.07 -13.18
N ALA A 35 -18.93 15.29 -14.21
CA ALA A 35 -19.09 16.44 -15.08
C ALA A 35 -20.40 16.30 -15.87
N GLY A 36 -21.17 17.37 -15.96
CA GLY A 36 -22.45 17.36 -16.66
C GLY A 36 -22.74 18.69 -17.35
N PHE A 37 -23.78 18.68 -18.15
CA PHE A 37 -24.30 19.90 -18.78
C PHE A 37 -25.82 19.85 -18.86
N ALA A 38 -26.42 21.03 -18.92
CA ALA A 38 -27.83 21.21 -19.22
C ALA A 38 -27.97 21.87 -20.59
N TYR A 39 -28.93 21.42 -21.39
CA TYR A 39 -29.19 21.97 -22.71
C TYR A 39 -30.66 21.86 -23.09
N ARG A 40 -31.21 22.91 -23.70
CA ARG A 40 -32.55 22.90 -24.30
C ARG A 40 -32.45 22.82 -25.82
N HIS A 41 -33.18 21.88 -26.42
CA HIS A 41 -33.33 21.76 -27.86
C HIS A 41 -34.75 22.14 -28.31
N ASP A 42 -34.84 22.86 -29.44
CA ASP A 42 -36.08 23.09 -30.18
C ASP A 42 -36.18 22.06 -31.31
N TRP A 43 -37.12 21.13 -31.20
CA TRP A 43 -37.36 20.08 -32.20
C TRP A 43 -38.33 20.51 -33.32
N GLY A 44 -38.77 21.77 -33.30
CA GLY A 44 -39.78 22.32 -34.19
C GLY A 44 -41.19 21.85 -33.84
N ALA A 45 -42.13 22.14 -34.75
CA ALA A 45 -43.53 21.77 -34.58
C ALA A 45 -43.72 20.25 -34.83
N ARG A 46 -44.39 19.56 -33.91
CA ARG A 46 -44.60 18.09 -33.94
C ARG A 46 -45.95 17.72 -33.31
N HIS A 47 -46.49 16.57 -33.68
CA HIS A 47 -47.60 15.88 -32.99
C HIS A 47 -47.43 14.35 -33.11
N GLY A 48 -48.07 13.56 -32.24
CA GLY A 48 -47.96 12.09 -32.28
C GLY A 48 -46.64 11.55 -31.72
N GLN A 49 -46.22 10.36 -32.17
CA GLN A 49 -45.05 9.64 -31.64
C GLN A 49 -43.78 9.89 -32.44
N TRP A 50 -42.68 10.15 -31.73
CA TRP A 50 -41.37 10.43 -32.33
C TRP A 50 -40.24 9.76 -31.57
N ILE A 51 -39.26 9.22 -32.33
CA ILE A 51 -37.92 8.91 -31.82
C ILE A 51 -37.02 10.07 -32.26
N LEU A 52 -36.57 10.84 -31.29
CA LEU A 52 -35.72 12.01 -31.46
C LEU A 52 -34.27 11.60 -31.19
N GLN A 53 -33.35 11.99 -32.08
CA GLN A 53 -31.94 11.63 -31.97
C GLN A 53 -31.07 12.88 -32.00
N ILE A 54 -30.35 13.13 -30.91
CA ILE A 54 -29.43 14.26 -30.83
C ILE A 54 -28.00 13.76 -30.67
N ASP A 55 -27.10 14.25 -31.52
CA ASP A 55 -25.70 13.88 -31.49
C ASP A 55 -24.91 14.84 -30.59
N TRP A 56 -24.29 14.27 -29.56
CA TRP A 56 -23.38 14.94 -28.63
C TRP A 56 -22.19 14.05 -28.34
N LEU A 57 -21.02 14.44 -28.84
CA LEU A 57 -19.77 13.68 -28.65
C LEU A 57 -19.42 13.43 -27.18
N ALA A 58 -19.90 14.27 -26.27
CA ALA A 58 -19.69 14.13 -24.83
C ALA A 58 -20.56 13.04 -24.17
N VAL A 59 -21.56 12.48 -24.86
CA VAL A 59 -22.44 11.44 -24.32
C VAL A 59 -21.87 10.06 -24.63
N THR A 60 -21.89 9.18 -23.64
CA THR A 60 -21.54 7.76 -23.76
C THR A 60 -22.72 6.90 -23.32
N PRO A 61 -22.72 5.58 -23.60
CA PRO A 61 -23.76 4.68 -23.08
C PRO A 61 -23.86 4.65 -21.54
N ARG A 62 -22.90 5.23 -20.81
CA ARG A 62 -22.88 5.32 -19.35
C ARG A 62 -23.41 6.63 -18.80
N SER A 63 -23.59 7.65 -19.64
CA SER A 63 -24.15 8.94 -19.21
C SER A 63 -25.51 8.74 -18.53
N GLN A 64 -25.73 9.42 -17.42
CA GLN A 64 -27.06 9.50 -16.82
C GLN A 64 -27.78 10.69 -17.44
N VAL A 65 -28.86 10.42 -18.16
CA VAL A 65 -29.59 11.44 -18.91
C VAL A 65 -30.99 11.60 -18.34
N PHE A 66 -31.31 12.82 -17.95
CA PHE A 66 -32.65 13.21 -17.52
C PHE A 66 -33.24 14.15 -18.56
N VAL A 67 -34.51 13.92 -18.90
CA VAL A 67 -35.20 14.67 -19.95
C VAL A 67 -36.50 15.26 -19.42
N ALA A 68 -36.75 16.52 -19.75
CA ALA A 68 -38.04 17.17 -19.52
C ALA A 68 -38.56 17.81 -20.82
N ILE A 69 -39.75 17.41 -21.25
CA ILE A 69 -40.37 17.88 -22.50
C ILE A 69 -41.53 18.85 -22.24
N GLY A 70 -41.90 19.67 -23.22
CA GLY A 70 -43.10 20.51 -23.16
C GLY A 70 -43.25 21.45 -24.34
N GLU A 71 -44.33 22.22 -24.35
CA GLU A 71 -44.66 23.16 -25.42
C GLU A 71 -43.76 24.41 -25.36
N GLY A 72 -43.16 24.77 -26.50
CA GLY A 72 -42.26 25.92 -26.60
C GLY A 72 -42.98 27.26 -26.67
N VAL A 73 -42.48 28.26 -25.94
CA VAL A 73 -42.99 29.64 -26.03
C VAL A 73 -42.47 30.30 -27.32
N ALA A 74 -43.31 31.11 -27.98
CA ALA A 74 -42.89 31.89 -29.14
C ALA A 74 -41.70 32.80 -28.79
N GLY A 75 -40.62 32.74 -29.59
CA GLY A 75 -39.39 33.48 -29.34
C GLY A 75 -38.13 32.62 -29.23
N GLY A 76 -38.25 31.29 -29.32
CA GLY A 76 -37.12 30.36 -29.32
C GLY A 76 -36.86 29.70 -27.95
N PRO A 77 -35.86 28.82 -27.84
CA PRO A 77 -35.55 28.05 -26.63
C PRO A 77 -35.46 28.87 -25.33
N ASP A 78 -34.92 30.08 -25.42
CA ASP A 78 -34.70 30.99 -24.28
C ASP A 78 -36.01 31.56 -23.72
N ALA A 79 -37.09 31.55 -24.51
CA ALA A 79 -38.40 32.04 -24.09
C ALA A 79 -39.11 31.09 -23.10
N GLY A 80 -38.60 29.86 -22.92
CA GLY A 80 -39.16 28.92 -21.97
C GLY A 80 -40.07 27.86 -22.57
N LYS A 81 -40.66 27.07 -21.68
CA LYS A 81 -41.77 26.16 -21.96
C LYS A 81 -43.01 26.62 -21.21
N PHE A 82 -44.19 26.26 -21.69
CA PHE A 82 -45.44 26.47 -20.96
C PHE A 82 -46.30 25.20 -20.95
N ILE A 83 -47.34 25.20 -20.12
CA ILE A 83 -48.31 24.11 -20.03
C ILE A 83 -49.53 24.49 -20.87
N GLY A 84 -49.63 23.91 -22.07
CA GLY A 84 -50.80 24.01 -22.93
C GLY A 84 -51.86 22.93 -22.64
N ALA A 85 -52.81 22.78 -23.57
CA ALA A 85 -53.85 21.75 -23.48
C ALA A 85 -53.37 20.36 -23.95
N ALA A 86 -52.29 20.30 -24.71
CA ALA A 86 -51.69 19.05 -25.19
C ALA A 86 -50.99 18.28 -24.07
N ARG A 87 -51.06 16.94 -24.12
CA ARG A 87 -50.32 16.07 -23.19
C ARG A 87 -49.05 15.57 -23.83
N TYR A 88 -47.97 15.61 -23.06
CA TYR A 88 -46.64 15.17 -23.47
C TYR A 88 -46.19 14.02 -22.60
N THR A 89 -45.70 12.93 -23.19
CA THR A 89 -45.11 11.80 -22.45
C THR A 89 -43.74 11.45 -23.00
N VAL A 90 -42.79 11.19 -22.09
CA VAL A 90 -41.50 10.55 -22.40
C VAL A 90 -41.66 9.06 -22.15
N HIS A 91 -41.38 8.24 -23.16
CA HIS A 91 -41.42 6.79 -23.06
C HIS A 91 -40.04 6.23 -22.66
N ASN A 92 -39.00 6.56 -23.44
CA ASN A 92 -37.64 6.05 -23.24
C ASN A 92 -36.61 7.17 -23.40
N VAL A 93 -35.54 7.10 -22.61
CA VAL A 93 -34.31 7.89 -22.77
C VAL A 93 -33.15 6.91 -22.83
N ALA A 94 -32.43 6.88 -23.94
CA ALA A 94 -31.33 5.95 -24.19
C ALA A 94 -30.07 6.72 -24.61
N PRO A 95 -29.09 6.91 -23.71
CA PRO A 95 -27.79 7.41 -24.10
C PRO A 95 -27.06 6.35 -24.95
N ARG A 96 -26.36 6.82 -26.00
CA ARG A 96 -25.53 6.01 -26.89
C ARG A 96 -24.17 6.68 -27.07
N THR A 97 -23.23 5.99 -27.69
CA THR A 97 -21.96 6.60 -28.07
C THR A 97 -22.22 7.80 -28.98
N GLY A 98 -21.84 8.99 -28.52
CA GLY A 98 -21.95 10.23 -29.28
C GLY A 98 -23.37 10.79 -29.39
N GLY A 99 -24.34 10.37 -28.58
CA GLY A 99 -25.68 10.97 -28.64
C GLY A 99 -26.71 10.37 -27.71
N ILE A 100 -27.96 10.82 -27.86
CA ILE A 100 -29.11 10.38 -27.06
C ILE A 100 -30.27 10.09 -28.01
N ASP A 101 -30.91 8.94 -27.79
CA ASP A 101 -32.18 8.59 -28.41
C ASP A 101 -33.31 8.78 -27.39
N LEU A 102 -34.35 9.50 -27.77
CA LEU A 102 -35.48 9.89 -26.91
C LEU A 102 -36.80 9.54 -27.60
N TRP A 103 -37.64 8.73 -26.96
CA TRP A 103 -38.98 8.43 -27.46
C TRP A 103 -40.03 9.26 -26.73
N VAL A 104 -40.79 10.07 -27.48
CA VAL A 104 -41.87 10.93 -26.96
C VAL A 104 -43.19 10.70 -27.68
N ASN A 105 -44.28 11.11 -27.03
CA ASN A 105 -45.60 11.23 -27.63
C ASN A 105 -46.22 12.60 -27.27
N ILE A 106 -46.86 13.24 -28.25
CA ILE A 106 -47.61 14.49 -28.10
C ILE A 106 -49.06 14.21 -28.49
N GLU A 107 -49.94 14.16 -27.49
CA GLU A 107 -51.37 13.92 -27.68
C GLU A 107 -52.06 15.24 -28.05
N TRP A 108 -52.02 15.56 -29.34
CA TRP A 108 -52.66 16.74 -29.92
C TRP A 108 -53.01 16.51 -31.39
N GLU A 109 -53.99 17.26 -31.91
CA GLU A 109 -54.50 17.10 -33.28
C GLU A 109 -53.71 17.89 -34.34
N ALA A 110 -52.77 18.75 -33.92
CA ALA A 110 -51.98 19.61 -34.80
C ALA A 110 -50.53 19.70 -34.35
N ASP A 111 -49.64 20.07 -35.27
CA ASP A 111 -48.23 20.32 -34.95
C ASP A 111 -48.10 21.52 -34.00
N ILE A 112 -47.41 21.31 -32.87
CA ILE A 112 -47.10 22.35 -31.88
C ILE A 112 -45.61 22.34 -31.52
N PRO A 113 -45.01 23.47 -31.12
CA PRO A 113 -43.59 23.55 -30.84
C PRO A 113 -43.16 22.61 -29.70
N LEU A 114 -42.23 21.69 -29.98
CA LEU A 114 -41.69 20.75 -28.98
C LEU A 114 -40.31 21.20 -28.50
N TYR A 115 -40.20 21.58 -27.22
CA TYR A 115 -38.93 21.85 -26.56
C TYR A 115 -38.55 20.73 -25.59
N VAL A 116 -37.27 20.36 -25.59
CA VAL A 116 -36.73 19.28 -24.76
C VAL A 116 -35.52 19.79 -23.97
N ASP A 117 -35.61 19.72 -22.64
CA ASP A 117 -34.49 19.96 -21.72
C ASP A 117 -33.77 18.64 -21.45
N TYR A 118 -32.46 18.64 -21.58
CA TYR A 118 -31.58 17.54 -21.24
C TYR A 118 -30.69 17.96 -20.07
N LEU A 119 -30.63 17.14 -19.04
CA LEU A 119 -29.57 17.16 -18.03
C LEU A 119 -28.76 15.89 -18.24
N VAL A 120 -27.54 16.06 -18.74
CA VAL A 120 -26.58 14.98 -18.94
C VAL A 120 -25.60 15.05 -17.79
N ILE A 121 -25.50 13.96 -17.04
CA ILE A 121 -24.44 13.74 -16.06
C ILE A 121 -23.59 12.65 -16.66
N ASN A 122 -22.40 13.00 -17.13
CA ASN A 122 -21.42 11.99 -17.43
C ASN A 122 -20.88 11.55 -16.07
N PRO A 123 -21.21 10.34 -15.57
CA PRO A 123 -20.43 9.82 -14.46
C PRO A 123 -19.00 9.92 -14.92
N GLU A 124 -18.09 10.44 -14.07
CA GLU A 124 -16.69 10.58 -14.46
C GLU A 124 -16.32 9.28 -15.15
N ASP A 125 -16.02 9.39 -16.45
CA ASP A 125 -15.51 8.27 -17.18
C ASP A 125 -14.19 8.08 -16.46
N LEU A 126 -14.15 7.12 -15.55
CA LEU A 126 -12.94 6.66 -14.87
C LEU A 126 -12.11 6.06 -15.99
N THR A 127 -11.60 6.95 -16.85
CA THR A 127 -10.60 6.71 -17.86
C THR A 127 -9.51 6.05 -17.07
N ALA A 128 -9.31 4.77 -17.36
CA ALA A 128 -8.37 3.98 -16.62
C ALA A 128 -7.06 4.76 -16.65
N ARG A 129 -6.58 5.18 -15.48
CA ARG A 129 -5.35 5.91 -15.42
C ARG A 129 -4.24 4.92 -15.69
N THR A 130 -3.51 5.11 -16.77
CA THR A 130 -2.29 4.35 -17.03
C THR A 130 -1.11 5.05 -16.35
N VAL A 131 -0.45 4.35 -15.44
CA VAL A 131 0.80 4.76 -14.80
C VAL A 131 1.95 4.02 -15.48
N GLN A 132 2.86 4.78 -16.08
CA GLN A 132 4.07 4.27 -16.72
C GLN A 132 5.17 4.11 -15.66
N VAL A 133 5.64 2.89 -15.43
CA VAL A 133 6.56 2.56 -14.32
C VAL A 133 7.87 2.03 -14.87
N THR A 134 8.97 2.72 -14.57
CA THR A 134 10.32 2.16 -14.78
C THR A 134 10.59 1.12 -13.69
N VAL A 135 11.18 0.00 -14.06
CA VAL A 135 11.52 -1.08 -13.12
C VAL A 135 13.03 -1.29 -13.16
N GLN A 136 13.65 -1.26 -11.99
CA GLN A 136 15.09 -1.38 -11.81
C GLN A 136 15.38 -2.47 -10.78
N ARG A 137 16.48 -3.20 -10.93
CA ARG A 137 16.92 -4.22 -9.97
C ARG A 137 18.41 -4.11 -9.69
N HIS A 138 18.81 -4.43 -8.48
CA HIS A 138 20.22 -4.65 -8.19
C HIS A 138 20.71 -5.92 -8.90
N SER A 139 21.99 -5.97 -9.26
CA SER A 139 22.59 -7.09 -10.02
C SER A 139 22.52 -8.44 -9.27
N THR A 140 22.38 -8.40 -7.94
CA THR A 140 22.20 -9.56 -7.06
C THR A 140 20.75 -10.05 -6.95
N VAL A 141 19.78 -9.34 -7.53
CA VAL A 141 18.36 -9.67 -7.45
C VAL A 141 17.85 -10.19 -8.79
N PRO A 142 17.28 -11.41 -8.87
CA PRO A 142 16.65 -11.89 -10.09
C PRO A 142 15.29 -11.22 -10.30
N LEU A 143 15.08 -10.67 -11.48
CA LEU A 143 13.79 -10.16 -11.94
C LEU A 143 13.82 -10.15 -13.48
N THR A 144 12.88 -10.86 -14.11
CA THR A 144 12.72 -10.85 -15.56
C THR A 144 11.72 -9.78 -16.00
N GLU A 145 11.64 -9.54 -17.31
CA GLU A 145 10.65 -8.64 -17.90
C GLU A 145 9.22 -9.14 -17.63
N GLU A 146 9.00 -10.45 -17.76
CA GLU A 146 7.70 -11.10 -17.52
C GLU A 146 7.28 -11.02 -16.06
N ASP A 147 8.22 -11.19 -15.13
CA ASP A 147 7.96 -10.99 -13.70
C ASP A 147 7.50 -9.55 -13.45
N ALA A 148 8.23 -8.56 -13.98
CA ALA A 148 7.90 -7.16 -13.79
C ALA A 148 6.51 -6.81 -14.38
N ASP A 149 6.21 -7.27 -15.58
CA ASP A 149 4.91 -7.04 -16.23
C ASP A 149 3.76 -7.69 -15.46
N ARG A 150 3.95 -8.93 -14.97
CA ARG A 150 2.99 -9.60 -14.10
C ARG A 150 2.74 -8.80 -12.83
N ILE A 151 3.79 -8.38 -12.11
CA ILE A 151 3.64 -7.65 -10.85
C ILE A 151 2.91 -6.31 -11.06
N LEU A 152 3.21 -5.58 -12.14
CA LEU A 152 2.51 -4.34 -12.49
C LEU A 152 1.04 -4.59 -12.85
N ALA A 153 0.74 -5.69 -13.53
CA ALA A 153 -0.64 -6.10 -13.80
C ALA A 153 -1.38 -6.48 -12.50
N ASP A 154 -0.70 -7.15 -11.56
CA ASP A 154 -1.23 -7.51 -10.24
C ASP A 154 -1.53 -6.24 -9.43
N MET A 155 -0.65 -5.21 -9.44
CA MET A 155 -0.92 -3.90 -8.81
C MET A 155 -2.24 -3.29 -9.32
N GLY A 156 -2.48 -3.33 -10.63
CA GLY A 156 -3.72 -2.82 -11.22
C GLY A 156 -4.93 -3.65 -10.82
N SER A 157 -4.79 -4.98 -10.82
CA SER A 157 -5.86 -5.91 -10.46
C SER A 157 -6.28 -5.74 -9.00
N THR A 158 -5.33 -5.50 -8.08
CA THR A 158 -5.59 -5.22 -6.66
C THR A 158 -6.51 -3.99 -6.47
N LEU A 159 -6.42 -2.98 -7.34
CA LEU A 159 -7.24 -1.76 -7.19
C LEU A 159 -8.57 -1.83 -7.95
N GLN A 160 -8.71 -2.70 -8.95
CA GLN A 160 -9.80 -2.64 -9.93
C GLN A 160 -11.08 -3.35 -9.51
N ASN A 161 -11.02 -4.21 -8.50
CA ASN A 161 -12.18 -4.96 -8.01
C ASN A 161 -12.92 -4.20 -6.89
N ALA A 162 -14.16 -4.59 -6.64
CA ALA A 162 -14.92 -4.17 -5.46
C ALA A 162 -15.14 -5.42 -4.58
N ASP A 163 -14.11 -5.77 -3.82
CA ASP A 163 -13.98 -7.00 -3.05
C ASP A 163 -14.75 -6.98 -1.71
N SER A 164 -15.33 -5.83 -1.35
CA SER A 164 -16.23 -5.68 -0.21
C SER A 164 -17.25 -4.55 -0.44
N GLY A 165 -18.21 -4.39 0.48
CA GLY A 165 -19.18 -3.29 0.42
C GLY A 165 -18.59 -1.90 0.68
N ALA A 166 -17.43 -1.83 1.36
CA ALA A 166 -16.68 -0.60 1.65
C ALA A 166 -15.56 -0.35 0.63
N ASP A 167 -15.27 -1.32 -0.21
CA ASP A 167 -14.22 -1.27 -1.22
C ASP A 167 -14.65 -0.46 -2.45
N VAL A 168 -13.71 0.30 -3.01
CA VAL A 168 -13.94 1.19 -4.16
C VAL A 168 -13.07 0.74 -5.32
N ALA A 169 -13.71 0.13 -6.32
CA ALA A 169 -13.08 -0.21 -7.59
C ALA A 169 -12.45 1.03 -8.24
N THR A 170 -11.13 1.01 -8.35
CA THR A 170 -10.30 2.14 -8.78
C THR A 170 -9.51 1.75 -10.01
N ARG A 171 -9.85 2.38 -11.13
CA ARG A 171 -9.30 2.03 -12.45
C ARG A 171 -7.93 2.67 -12.66
N VAL A 172 -6.91 2.14 -12.00
CA VAL A 172 -5.50 2.42 -12.30
C VAL A 172 -4.89 1.19 -12.94
N GLN A 173 -4.16 1.38 -14.02
CA GLN A 173 -3.40 0.35 -14.70
C GLN A 173 -1.92 0.73 -14.61
N PHE A 174 -1.08 -0.18 -14.17
CA PHE A 174 0.37 0.01 -14.18
C PHE A 174 0.95 -0.75 -15.37
N VAL A 175 1.80 -0.09 -16.13
CA VAL A 175 2.49 -0.69 -17.27
C VAL A 175 3.96 -0.30 -17.23
N ARG A 176 4.82 -1.22 -17.67
CA ARG A 176 6.25 -1.00 -17.62
C ARG A 176 6.69 0.02 -18.68
N ASN A 177 7.54 0.95 -18.28
CA ASN A 177 8.13 1.97 -19.14
C ASN A 177 9.56 1.58 -19.53
N GLY A 178 9.70 0.81 -20.62
CA GLY A 178 10.98 0.31 -21.12
C GLY A 178 11.46 -0.98 -20.43
N PRO A 179 12.67 -1.48 -20.74
CA PRO A 179 13.20 -2.72 -20.18
C PRO A 179 13.45 -2.62 -18.67
N VAL A 180 13.52 -3.77 -17.98
CA VAL A 180 14.03 -3.86 -16.61
C VAL A 180 15.50 -3.46 -16.60
N GLN A 181 15.83 -2.42 -15.84
CA GLN A 181 17.18 -1.87 -15.78
C GLN A 181 17.97 -2.46 -14.62
N VAL A 182 19.29 -2.57 -14.77
CA VAL A 182 20.18 -2.91 -13.66
C VAL A 182 20.62 -1.61 -12.99
N LEU A 183 20.45 -1.53 -11.67
CA LEU A 183 20.93 -0.41 -10.86
C LEU A 183 22.46 -0.29 -11.00
N PRO A 184 23.04 0.93 -10.96
CA PRO A 184 24.48 1.11 -10.94
C PRO A 184 25.13 0.38 -9.77
N ASP A 185 26.35 -0.14 -9.95
CA ASP A 185 27.10 -0.85 -8.89
C ASP A 185 27.44 0.04 -7.67
N THR A 186 27.27 1.36 -7.78
CA THR A 186 27.39 2.30 -6.67
C THR A 186 26.22 2.23 -5.70
N VAL A 187 25.08 1.66 -6.10
CA VAL A 187 23.91 1.47 -5.25
C VAL A 187 24.09 0.20 -4.43
N ALA A 188 23.94 0.31 -3.11
CA ALA A 188 24.10 -0.84 -2.23
C ALA A 188 23.03 -1.92 -2.48
N ALA A 189 23.44 -3.19 -2.48
CA ALA A 189 22.54 -4.34 -2.56
C ALA A 189 21.62 -4.45 -1.33
N THR A 190 22.15 -4.14 -0.14
CA THR A 190 21.43 -4.08 1.12
C THR A 190 21.40 -2.63 1.59
N ILE A 191 20.20 -2.09 1.83
CA ILE A 191 20.02 -0.70 2.28
C ILE A 191 19.99 -0.68 3.80
N GLN A 192 21.11 -0.30 4.44
CA GLN A 192 21.29 -0.33 5.90
C GLN A 192 21.39 1.04 6.57
N THR A 193 21.58 2.11 5.80
CA THR A 193 21.74 3.46 6.35
C THR A 193 20.83 4.47 5.64
N GLU A 194 20.63 5.63 6.26
CA GLU A 194 19.88 6.75 5.66
C GLU A 194 20.53 7.20 4.36
N ALA A 195 21.86 7.34 4.35
CA ALA A 195 22.60 7.72 3.16
C ALA A 195 22.37 6.74 1.99
N GLN A 196 22.40 5.43 2.25
CA GLN A 196 22.17 4.42 1.22
C GLN A 196 20.73 4.46 0.67
N LEU A 197 19.74 4.71 1.54
CA LEU A 197 18.35 4.88 1.10
C LEU A 197 18.21 6.14 0.23
N ILE A 198 18.81 7.26 0.64
CA ILE A 198 18.79 8.51 -0.14
C ILE A 198 19.46 8.31 -1.51
N ASP A 199 20.62 7.67 -1.56
CA ASP A 199 21.33 7.37 -2.80
C ASP A 199 20.47 6.52 -3.75
N LEU A 200 19.81 5.49 -3.21
CA LEU A 200 18.88 4.66 -3.98
C LEU A 200 17.66 5.47 -4.47
N LEU A 201 17.04 6.26 -3.61
CA LEU A 201 15.88 7.09 -3.96
C LEU A 201 16.23 8.14 -5.02
N ASN A 202 17.47 8.64 -5.03
CA ASN A 202 18.00 9.56 -6.03
C ASN A 202 18.42 8.86 -7.34
N THR A 203 18.57 7.53 -7.34
CA THR A 203 18.92 6.75 -8.53
C THR A 203 17.69 6.53 -9.41
N GLY A 204 17.32 7.57 -10.16
CA GLY A 204 16.18 7.55 -11.09
C GLY A 204 14.82 7.39 -10.40
N THR A 205 13.79 7.11 -11.18
CA THR A 205 12.40 6.93 -10.73
C THR A 205 11.92 5.50 -10.99
N GLY A 206 10.78 5.13 -10.42
CA GLY A 206 10.14 3.84 -10.61
C GLY A 206 10.24 2.93 -9.40
N VAL A 207 10.15 1.62 -9.65
CA VAL A 207 10.30 0.57 -8.65
C VAL A 207 11.73 0.04 -8.69
N LYS A 208 12.38 -0.06 -7.53
CA LYS A 208 13.78 -0.44 -7.38
C LYS A 208 13.90 -1.64 -6.44
N LEU A 209 14.40 -2.75 -6.99
CA LEU A 209 14.50 -4.02 -6.27
C LEU A 209 15.91 -4.19 -5.70
N VAL A 210 15.99 -4.34 -4.38
CA VAL A 210 17.25 -4.56 -3.64
C VAL A 210 17.22 -5.92 -2.95
N GLN A 211 18.38 -6.39 -2.49
CA GLN A 211 18.51 -7.69 -1.85
C GLN A 211 17.82 -7.71 -0.48
N ALA A 212 18.00 -6.65 0.29
CA ALA A 212 17.39 -6.46 1.60
C ALA A 212 17.27 -4.97 1.93
N ILE A 213 16.24 -4.63 2.71
CA ILE A 213 16.05 -3.30 3.29
C ILE A 213 16.18 -3.45 4.81
N ARG A 214 17.07 -2.68 5.40
CA ARG A 214 17.30 -2.58 6.85
C ARG A 214 17.17 -1.14 7.35
N TRP A 215 16.86 -0.21 6.46
CA TRP A 215 16.60 1.18 6.77
C TRP A 215 15.38 1.71 6.02
N CYS A 216 14.37 2.14 6.76
CA CYS A 216 13.22 2.88 6.24
C CYS A 216 12.76 3.84 7.35
N GLY A 217 13.22 5.09 7.29
CA GLY A 217 13.10 6.07 8.38
C GLY A 217 13.90 5.76 9.65
N GLY A 218 14.63 4.64 9.68
CA GLY A 218 15.42 4.16 10.80
C GLY A 218 15.76 2.67 10.64
N PRO A 219 16.63 2.10 11.50
CA PRO A 219 17.02 0.70 11.41
C PRO A 219 15.83 -0.24 11.62
N GLY A 220 15.78 -1.33 10.87
CA GLY A 220 14.73 -2.36 10.95
C GLY A 220 15.18 -3.73 10.45
N GLY A 221 14.71 -4.80 11.09
CA GLY A 221 15.14 -6.17 10.81
C GLY A 221 14.41 -6.90 9.68
N SER A 222 13.20 -6.49 9.34
CA SER A 222 12.27 -7.27 8.48
C SER A 222 11.55 -6.42 7.42
N ILE A 223 12.17 -5.33 6.97
CA ILE A 223 11.55 -4.42 5.99
C ILE A 223 11.54 -5.08 4.61
N ILE A 224 10.35 -5.13 3.98
CA ILE A 224 10.15 -5.69 2.64
C ILE A 224 9.80 -4.63 1.59
N GLY A 225 9.33 -3.46 2.03
CA GLY A 225 9.02 -2.31 1.19
C GLY A 225 9.37 -1.00 1.89
N CYS A 226 9.65 0.04 1.11
CA CYS A 226 9.84 1.39 1.60
C CYS A 226 9.59 2.41 0.48
N ALA A 227 8.88 3.48 0.81
CA ALA A 227 8.64 4.59 -0.09
C ALA A 227 8.47 5.90 0.70
N PRO A 228 8.87 7.04 0.12
CA PRO A 228 8.55 8.33 0.72
C PRO A 228 7.04 8.57 0.72
N LEU A 229 6.54 9.14 1.83
CA LEU A 229 5.17 9.62 1.92
C LEU A 229 5.04 10.92 1.11
N GLY A 230 4.45 10.80 -0.08
CA GLY A 230 4.41 11.85 -1.07
C GLY A 230 5.71 11.93 -1.87
N SER A 231 5.60 11.72 -3.18
CA SER A 231 6.69 11.94 -4.13
C SER A 231 6.14 12.53 -5.43
N PRO A 232 6.83 13.47 -6.10
CA PRO A 232 6.41 13.94 -7.43
C PRO A 232 6.45 12.85 -8.51
N THR A 233 7.12 11.72 -8.23
CA THR A 233 7.34 10.61 -9.17
C THR A 233 7.14 9.28 -8.47
N VAL A 234 7.00 8.18 -9.23
CA VAL A 234 7.10 6.84 -8.64
C VAL A 234 8.50 6.66 -8.06
N ASN A 235 8.61 6.27 -6.80
CA ASN A 235 9.84 6.00 -6.09
C ASN A 235 9.56 4.94 -5.02
N VAL A 236 9.58 3.68 -5.44
CA VAL A 236 9.29 2.51 -4.62
C VAL A 236 10.57 1.71 -4.46
N VAL A 237 10.89 1.32 -3.23
CA VAL A 237 11.95 0.37 -2.92
C VAL A 237 11.30 -0.89 -2.39
N ALA A 238 11.68 -2.05 -2.93
CA ALA A 238 11.13 -3.32 -2.47
C ALA A 238 12.17 -4.44 -2.55
N VAL A 239 11.90 -5.54 -1.86
CA VAL A 239 12.61 -6.80 -2.03
C VAL A 239 11.72 -7.79 -2.78
N ARG A 240 12.31 -8.78 -3.46
CA ARG A 240 11.53 -9.92 -3.99
C ARG A 240 10.82 -10.63 -2.83
N PHE A 241 9.53 -10.87 -3.01
CA PHE A 241 8.65 -11.45 -2.01
C PHE A 241 7.82 -12.61 -2.63
N THR A 242 6.83 -13.14 -1.91
CA THR A 242 5.96 -14.19 -2.43
C THR A 242 5.24 -13.71 -3.70
N PRO A 243 5.29 -14.45 -4.83
CA PRO A 243 4.81 -13.97 -6.13
C PRO A 243 3.38 -13.42 -6.12
N SER A 244 2.47 -14.02 -5.34
CA SER A 244 1.07 -13.61 -5.22
C SER A 244 0.84 -12.32 -4.44
N MET A 245 1.87 -11.79 -3.77
CA MET A 245 1.78 -10.60 -2.92
C MET A 245 2.67 -9.45 -3.40
N GLU A 246 3.55 -9.67 -4.39
CA GLU A 246 4.42 -8.60 -4.91
C GLU A 246 3.63 -7.42 -5.51
N GLY A 247 2.51 -7.69 -6.20
CA GLY A 247 1.63 -6.65 -6.71
C GLY A 247 1.00 -5.81 -5.61
N ILE A 248 0.58 -6.46 -4.51
CA ILE A 248 0.03 -5.81 -3.31
C ILE A 248 1.11 -4.95 -2.63
N LEU A 249 2.32 -5.50 -2.48
CA LEU A 249 3.46 -4.78 -1.91
C LEU A 249 3.78 -3.52 -2.72
N TRP A 250 3.92 -3.63 -4.04
CA TRP A 250 4.28 -2.48 -4.85
C TRP A 250 3.18 -1.42 -4.90
N VAL A 251 1.91 -1.82 -4.90
CA VAL A 251 0.81 -0.85 -4.88
C VAL A 251 0.66 -0.17 -3.52
N HIS A 252 0.97 -0.87 -2.43
CA HIS A 252 1.08 -0.27 -1.08
C HIS A 252 2.14 0.84 -1.07
N GLU A 253 3.35 0.56 -1.54
CA GLU A 253 4.44 1.56 -1.61
C GLU A 253 4.13 2.71 -2.58
N TYR A 254 3.46 2.42 -3.71
CA TYR A 254 2.94 3.47 -4.60
C TYR A 254 1.88 4.34 -3.91
N GLY A 255 1.07 3.75 -3.02
CA GLY A 255 0.14 4.47 -2.16
C GLY A 255 0.84 5.51 -1.30
N HIS A 256 1.99 5.17 -0.70
CA HIS A 256 2.83 6.16 0.00
C HIS A 256 3.29 7.28 -0.94
N ASN A 257 3.76 6.99 -2.15
CA ASN A 257 4.11 8.05 -3.12
C ASN A 257 2.92 8.96 -3.45
N ALA A 258 1.69 8.43 -3.45
CA ALA A 258 0.45 9.18 -3.64
C ALA A 258 0.01 9.97 -2.39
N GLY A 259 0.79 9.94 -1.31
CA GLY A 259 0.53 10.63 -0.06
C GLY A 259 -0.49 9.93 0.82
N ILE A 260 -0.63 8.61 0.70
CA ILE A 260 -1.52 7.80 1.52
C ILE A 260 -0.69 7.20 2.67
N GLY A 261 -1.11 7.48 3.91
CA GLY A 261 -0.54 6.83 5.10
C GLY A 261 -1.14 5.45 5.33
N HIS A 262 -0.65 4.74 6.34
CA HIS A 262 -1.24 3.48 6.75
C HIS A 262 -2.70 3.62 7.20
N ARG A 263 -3.47 2.54 6.98
CA ARG A 263 -4.87 2.44 7.39
C ARG A 263 -5.05 1.25 8.33
N SER A 264 -5.64 1.47 9.51
CA SER A 264 -5.80 0.43 10.55
C SER A 264 -7.26 0.06 10.84
N ASP A 265 -8.24 0.72 10.21
CA ASP A 265 -9.67 0.44 10.41
C ASP A 265 -10.17 -0.81 9.67
N ASP A 266 -9.40 -1.31 8.70
CA ASP A 266 -9.69 -2.52 7.93
C ASP A 266 -8.39 -3.33 7.73
N THR A 267 -8.35 -4.57 8.22
CA THR A 267 -7.17 -5.44 8.08
C THR A 267 -6.95 -5.91 6.65
N ARG A 268 -7.93 -5.75 5.76
CA ARG A 268 -7.82 -6.04 4.32
C ARG A 268 -7.42 -4.80 3.51
N ALA A 269 -7.14 -3.68 4.16
CA ALA A 269 -6.70 -2.48 3.45
C ALA A 269 -5.40 -2.75 2.68
N VAL A 270 -5.29 -2.26 1.45
CA VAL A 270 -4.00 -2.24 0.73
C VAL A 270 -2.95 -1.50 1.57
N MET A 271 -3.35 -0.40 2.22
CA MET A 271 -2.50 0.39 3.11
C MET A 271 -2.43 -0.14 4.55
N TYR A 272 -2.82 -1.39 4.80
CA TYR A 272 -2.61 -1.97 6.12
C TYR A 272 -1.09 -2.15 6.37
N PRO A 273 -0.57 -1.90 7.59
CA PRO A 273 0.88 -1.94 7.87
C PRO A 273 1.55 -3.31 7.68
N SER A 274 0.76 -4.39 7.68
CA SER A 274 1.21 -5.72 7.29
C SER A 274 0.67 -6.08 5.92
N ILE A 275 1.23 -7.11 5.28
CA ILE A 275 0.78 -7.62 3.99
C ILE A 275 0.13 -9.00 4.12
N GLY A 276 -0.91 -9.22 3.33
CA GLY A 276 -1.62 -10.48 3.18
C GLY A 276 -2.23 -10.59 1.78
N ALA A 277 -2.55 -11.81 1.35
CA ALA A 277 -3.08 -12.06 0.00
C ALA A 277 -4.47 -11.44 -0.23
N ASP A 278 -5.18 -11.10 0.84
CA ASP A 278 -6.51 -10.46 0.83
C ASP A 278 -6.46 -8.96 1.18
N HIS A 279 -5.26 -8.35 1.14
CA HIS A 279 -5.07 -6.91 1.35
C HIS A 279 -5.37 -6.15 0.04
N ASN A 280 -6.64 -6.19 -0.36
CA ASN A 280 -7.14 -5.70 -1.64
C ASN A 280 -8.29 -4.70 -1.50
N VAL A 281 -8.50 -4.12 -0.32
CA VAL A 281 -9.56 -3.13 -0.08
C VAL A 281 -8.99 -1.72 -0.06
N ILE A 282 -9.64 -0.81 -0.76
CA ILE A 282 -9.39 0.63 -0.67
C ILE A 282 -10.69 1.42 -0.48
N ASN A 283 -10.62 2.52 0.28
CA ASN A 283 -11.76 3.41 0.48
C ASN A 283 -11.80 4.53 -0.59
N GLY A 284 -12.84 5.36 -0.56
CA GLY A 284 -13.00 6.45 -1.54
C GLY A 284 -11.90 7.51 -1.50
N ALA A 285 -11.30 7.78 -0.33
CA ALA A 285 -10.21 8.74 -0.21
C ALA A 285 -8.91 8.19 -0.83
N GLU A 286 -8.60 6.92 -0.57
CA GLU A 286 -7.47 6.19 -1.16
C GLU A 286 -7.64 6.09 -2.68
N SER A 287 -8.84 5.74 -3.16
CA SER A 287 -9.19 5.71 -4.58
C SER A 287 -8.85 7.02 -5.29
N GLY A 288 -9.29 8.16 -4.73
CA GLY A 288 -8.99 9.48 -5.28
C GLY A 288 -7.49 9.78 -5.32
N ARG A 289 -6.73 9.32 -4.31
CA ARG A 289 -5.27 9.46 -4.26
C ARG A 289 -4.57 8.57 -5.28
N TYR A 290 -4.99 7.32 -5.46
CA TYR A 290 -4.45 6.45 -6.52
C TYR A 290 -4.72 7.00 -7.92
N LEU A 291 -5.89 7.61 -8.16
CA LEU A 291 -6.23 8.28 -9.41
C LEU A 291 -5.44 9.59 -9.63
N ALA A 292 -5.10 10.32 -8.57
CA ALA A 292 -4.23 11.51 -8.66
C ALA A 292 -2.74 11.15 -8.80
N GLY A 293 -2.28 10.14 -8.06
CA GLY A 293 -0.96 9.50 -8.11
C GLY A 293 0.11 10.22 -7.34
N PRO A 294 1.39 10.07 -7.72
CA PRO A 294 2.49 10.65 -6.99
C PRO A 294 2.23 12.13 -6.72
N ALA A 295 2.18 12.48 -5.44
CA ALA A 295 1.85 13.82 -4.96
C ALA A 295 3.08 14.44 -4.31
N THR A 296 3.46 15.65 -4.72
CA THR A 296 4.45 16.41 -3.94
C THR A 296 3.78 16.89 -2.66
N ILE A 297 4.23 16.41 -1.51
CA ILE A 297 3.86 16.98 -0.23
C ILE A 297 4.89 18.05 0.10
N THR A 298 4.43 19.27 0.42
CA THR A 298 5.31 20.36 0.86
C THR A 298 5.85 20.04 2.25
N GLY A 299 7.14 19.71 2.34
CA GLY A 299 7.82 19.32 3.58
C GLY A 299 9.16 18.63 3.26
N ALA A 300 9.95 18.29 4.27
CA ALA A 300 11.05 17.35 4.05
C ALA A 300 10.47 16.06 3.46
N VAL A 301 11.19 15.40 2.54
CA VAL A 301 10.82 14.06 2.06
C VAL A 301 10.84 13.17 3.29
N MET A 302 9.67 12.98 3.87
CA MET A 302 9.51 12.24 5.10
C MET A 302 9.59 10.77 4.69
N THR A 303 10.76 10.17 4.92
CA THR A 303 10.97 8.72 4.79
C THR A 303 10.33 7.96 5.94
N SER A 304 9.62 8.64 6.84
CA SER A 304 8.77 7.92 7.77
C SER A 304 7.39 7.69 7.19
N CYS A 305 7.01 6.45 7.28
CA CYS A 305 5.62 6.08 7.32
C CYS A 305 5.09 6.09 8.75
N ASP A 306 3.77 6.16 8.91
CA ASP A 306 3.05 6.10 10.18
C ASP A 306 3.09 4.67 10.77
N CYS A 307 4.30 4.19 11.04
CA CYS A 307 4.62 2.82 11.41
C CYS A 307 4.67 2.59 12.94
N ASP A 308 4.28 3.57 13.77
CA ASP A 308 4.42 3.43 15.24
C ASP A 308 3.37 2.46 15.78
N GLY A 309 2.31 2.23 15.03
CA GLY A 309 1.19 1.43 15.45
C GLY A 309 0.36 2.07 16.55
N ALA A 310 0.43 3.39 16.75
CA ALA A 310 -0.42 4.10 17.71
C ALA A 310 -1.92 3.89 17.41
N GLY A 311 -2.27 3.59 16.15
CA GLY A 311 -3.60 3.17 15.72
C GLY A 311 -3.77 1.66 15.49
N ILE A 312 -2.71 0.85 15.62
CA ILE A 312 -2.77 -0.61 15.44
C ILE A 312 -3.08 -1.24 16.78
N GLN A 313 -4.22 -1.92 16.89
CA GLN A 313 -4.46 -2.84 17.99
C GLN A 313 -3.81 -4.18 17.62
N PRO A 314 -2.70 -4.58 18.27
CA PRO A 314 -2.11 -5.88 17.99
C PRO A 314 -3.11 -6.99 18.32
N PRO A 315 -3.10 -8.11 17.58
CA PRO A 315 -3.84 -9.30 17.97
C PRO A 315 -3.51 -9.71 19.40
N LYS A 316 -4.50 -10.25 20.11
CA LYS A 316 -4.31 -10.72 21.48
C LYS A 316 -3.24 -11.81 21.57
N GLU A 317 -3.23 -12.71 20.58
CA GLU A 317 -2.28 -13.82 20.52
C GLU A 317 -1.01 -13.39 19.79
N VAL A 318 0.15 -13.44 20.47
CA VAL A 318 1.44 -13.04 19.89
C VAL A 318 1.81 -13.82 18.62
N ARG A 319 1.36 -15.08 18.53
CA ARG A 319 1.56 -15.93 17.35
C ARG A 319 0.90 -15.35 16.11
N GLU A 320 -0.31 -14.81 16.24
CA GLU A 320 -1.01 -14.17 15.13
C GLU A 320 -0.30 -12.88 14.68
N PHE A 321 0.33 -12.16 15.60
CA PHE A 321 1.08 -10.94 15.29
C PHE A 321 2.37 -11.21 14.52
N VAL A 322 3.16 -12.22 14.95
CA VAL A 322 4.43 -12.56 14.28
C VAL A 322 4.24 -13.36 13.00
N SER A 323 3.08 -14.00 12.79
CA SER A 323 2.72 -14.67 11.53
C SER A 323 2.20 -13.70 10.45
N ARG A 324 2.57 -12.43 10.54
CA ARG A 324 2.27 -11.38 9.56
C ARG A 324 3.58 -10.73 9.13
N HIS A 325 3.74 -10.48 7.83
CA HIS A 325 4.86 -9.70 7.35
C HIS A 325 4.54 -8.21 7.43
N TRP A 326 5.33 -7.46 8.18
CA TRP A 326 5.14 -6.03 8.38
C TRP A 326 5.99 -5.28 7.36
N VAL A 327 5.31 -4.53 6.46
CA VAL A 327 5.90 -4.03 5.21
C VAL A 327 7.18 -3.23 5.49
N GLU A 328 7.12 -2.37 6.49
CA GLU A 328 8.19 -1.45 6.89
C GLU A 328 8.84 -1.83 8.24
N GLY A 329 8.65 -3.08 8.63
CA GLY A 329 9.13 -3.63 9.90
C GLY A 329 8.08 -3.65 11.01
N ILE A 330 8.37 -4.42 12.07
CA ILE A 330 7.46 -4.66 13.19
C ILE A 330 7.17 -3.33 13.92
N PRO A 331 5.89 -2.97 14.16
CA PRO A 331 5.52 -1.77 14.89
C PRO A 331 5.87 -1.89 16.39
N TYR A 332 6.87 -1.11 16.83
CA TYR A 332 7.41 -1.17 18.19
C TYR A 332 6.33 -1.00 19.28
N LEU A 333 5.43 -0.01 19.16
CA LEU A 333 4.44 0.24 20.22
C LEU A 333 3.44 -0.91 20.34
N ALA A 334 3.13 -1.61 19.24
CA ALA A 334 2.26 -2.77 19.26
C ALA A 334 2.99 -3.99 19.85
N ALA A 335 4.18 -4.31 19.34
CA ALA A 335 4.96 -5.46 19.81
C ALA A 335 5.38 -5.35 21.29
N SER A 336 5.70 -4.15 21.75
CA SER A 336 6.16 -3.91 23.13
C SER A 336 5.06 -4.00 24.20
N GLN A 337 3.80 -4.23 23.80
CA GLN A 337 2.67 -4.51 24.69
C GLN A 337 2.63 -5.98 25.13
N TYR A 338 3.27 -6.88 24.39
CA TYR A 338 3.38 -8.29 24.78
C TYR A 338 4.26 -8.47 26.01
N THR A 339 4.04 -9.57 26.71
CA THR A 339 4.61 -9.86 28.02
C THR A 339 5.73 -10.89 27.96
N GLU A 340 6.40 -11.12 29.09
CA GLU A 340 7.35 -12.24 29.20
C GLU A 340 6.70 -13.61 28.93
N GLN A 341 5.40 -13.79 29.23
CA GLN A 341 4.72 -15.05 28.93
C GLN A 341 4.61 -15.27 27.41
N ASP A 342 4.36 -14.22 26.65
CA ASP A 342 4.36 -14.25 25.19
C ASP A 342 5.77 -14.52 24.64
N ALA A 343 6.81 -13.96 25.28
CA ALA A 343 8.19 -14.29 24.92
C ALA A 343 8.50 -15.79 25.08
N LYS A 344 8.00 -16.45 26.13
CA LYS A 344 8.17 -17.92 26.29
C LYS A 344 7.54 -18.71 25.14
N ILE A 345 6.38 -18.25 24.65
CA ILE A 345 5.69 -18.86 23.50
C ILE A 345 6.53 -18.69 22.23
N LEU A 346 7.10 -17.51 22.00
CA LEU A 346 7.94 -17.23 20.83
C LEU A 346 9.31 -17.94 20.90
N LEU A 347 9.87 -18.09 22.10
CA LEU A 347 11.10 -18.86 22.30
C LEU A 347 10.93 -20.34 21.98
N ASP A 348 9.74 -20.91 22.24
CA ASP A 348 9.40 -22.27 21.84
C ASP A 348 9.45 -22.42 20.30
N TRP A 349 8.87 -21.46 19.56
CA TRP A 349 8.97 -21.41 18.10
C TRP A 349 10.41 -21.25 17.60
N LEU A 350 11.20 -20.37 18.22
CA LEU A 350 12.59 -20.11 17.81
C LEU A 350 13.52 -21.32 18.06
N VAL A 351 13.35 -21.99 19.20
CA VAL A 351 14.29 -23.03 19.66
C VAL A 351 13.85 -24.43 19.23
N ASN A 352 12.57 -24.74 19.34
CA ASN A 352 12.06 -26.11 19.16
C ASN A 352 11.43 -26.32 17.77
N GLU A 353 10.81 -25.28 17.18
CA GLU A 353 10.08 -25.39 15.89
C GLU A 353 10.50 -24.37 14.81
N PRO A 354 11.78 -24.02 14.69
CA PRO A 354 12.28 -22.94 13.84
C PRO A 354 11.96 -23.13 12.35
N GLY A 355 12.06 -24.37 11.85
CA GLY A 355 11.80 -24.69 10.45
C GLY A 355 10.31 -24.68 10.09
N GLN A 356 9.41 -24.78 11.07
CA GLN A 356 7.96 -24.64 10.83
C GLN A 356 7.54 -23.19 10.67
N HIS A 357 8.40 -22.25 11.10
CA HIS A 357 8.14 -20.82 11.11
C HIS A 357 9.26 -20.04 10.40
N GLU A 358 9.98 -20.69 9.47
CA GLU A 358 11.18 -20.15 8.86
C GLU A 358 10.93 -18.77 8.23
N GLU A 359 9.82 -18.62 7.50
CA GLU A 359 9.47 -17.36 6.84
C GLU A 359 9.24 -16.20 7.84
N PHE A 360 8.78 -16.51 9.06
CA PHE A 360 8.45 -15.54 10.11
C PHE A 360 9.57 -15.36 11.16
N LEU A 361 10.75 -15.96 10.97
CA LEU A 361 11.85 -15.83 11.92
C LEU A 361 12.23 -14.36 12.19
N PRO A 362 12.33 -13.46 11.19
CA PRO A 362 12.62 -12.05 11.45
C PRO A 362 11.58 -11.37 12.36
N GLU A 363 10.31 -11.69 12.19
CA GLU A 363 9.19 -11.17 12.96
C GLU A 363 9.20 -11.71 14.40
N ILE A 364 9.46 -13.01 14.57
CA ILE A 364 9.60 -13.67 15.88
C ILE A 364 10.72 -13.01 16.69
N VAL A 365 11.94 -12.91 16.13
CA VAL A 365 13.09 -12.41 16.87
C VAL A 365 13.02 -10.91 17.15
N THR A 366 12.47 -10.13 16.22
CA THR A 366 12.24 -8.68 16.45
C THR A 366 11.23 -8.46 17.58
N THR A 367 10.15 -9.24 17.61
CA THR A 367 9.14 -9.16 18.67
C THR A 367 9.70 -9.57 20.03
N LEU A 368 10.50 -10.64 20.08
CA LEU A 368 11.23 -11.04 21.30
C LEU A 368 12.10 -9.89 21.84
N CYS A 369 12.82 -9.20 20.96
CA CYS A 369 13.64 -8.05 21.31
C CYS A 369 12.82 -6.87 21.83
N PHE A 370 11.67 -6.56 21.22
CA PHE A 370 10.78 -5.47 21.65
C PHE A 370 10.03 -5.75 22.95
N ILE A 371 9.71 -7.02 23.24
CA ILE A 371 9.22 -7.42 24.58
C ILE A 371 10.29 -7.06 25.62
N GLY A 372 11.56 -7.36 25.33
CA GLY A 372 12.69 -6.95 26.17
C GLY A 372 12.88 -7.82 27.41
N SER A 373 12.45 -9.08 27.39
CA SER A 373 12.69 -10.03 28.49
C SER A 373 14.13 -10.58 28.43
N GLU A 374 14.82 -10.55 29.57
CA GLU A 374 16.18 -11.11 29.71
C GLU A 374 16.24 -12.60 29.38
N LEU A 375 15.13 -13.34 29.56
CA LEU A 375 15.04 -14.77 29.22
C LEU A 375 15.33 -15.04 27.73
N ALA A 376 15.10 -14.05 26.85
CA ALA A 376 15.34 -14.20 25.43
C ALA A 376 16.80 -13.99 25.02
N VAL A 377 17.65 -13.38 25.86
CA VAL A 377 19.04 -13.03 25.49
C VAL A 377 19.82 -14.25 25.03
N LYS A 378 19.96 -15.26 25.90
CA LYS A 378 20.78 -16.44 25.56
C LYS A 378 20.23 -17.18 24.33
N PRO A 379 18.92 -17.51 24.23
CA PRO A 379 18.38 -18.13 23.02
C PRO A 379 18.62 -17.34 21.74
N LEU A 380 18.50 -16.01 21.77
CA LEU A 380 18.78 -15.15 20.61
C LEU A 380 20.26 -15.18 20.21
N LEU A 381 21.17 -15.15 21.19
CA LEU A 381 22.61 -15.28 20.94
C LEU A 381 22.95 -16.66 20.37
N ASP A 382 22.41 -17.74 20.94
CA ASP A 382 22.58 -19.11 20.46
C ASP A 382 22.06 -19.24 19.00
N PHE A 383 20.91 -18.62 18.70
CA PHE A 383 20.35 -18.58 17.34
C PHE A 383 21.29 -17.87 16.35
N VAL A 384 21.86 -16.72 16.72
CA VAL A 384 22.81 -16.00 15.85
C VAL A 384 24.06 -16.83 15.58
N HIS A 385 24.57 -17.55 16.59
CA HIS A 385 25.69 -18.48 16.45
C HIS A 385 25.36 -19.78 15.70
N SER A 386 24.08 -20.11 15.55
CA SER A 386 23.66 -21.36 14.92
C SER A 386 24.15 -21.47 13.46
N PRO A 387 24.37 -22.70 12.95
CA PRO A 387 24.75 -22.90 11.56
C PRO A 387 23.58 -22.71 10.58
N TRP A 388 22.38 -22.32 11.03
CA TRP A 388 21.27 -22.08 10.12
C TRP A 388 21.59 -20.96 9.14
N ALA A 389 21.28 -21.27 7.89
CA ALA A 389 21.48 -20.46 6.71
C ALA A 389 20.21 -20.51 5.87
N GLY A 390 20.13 -19.64 4.88
CA GLY A 390 18.91 -19.34 4.14
C GLY A 390 18.54 -17.88 4.34
N ARG A 391 17.87 -17.30 3.35
CA ARG A 391 17.55 -15.87 3.33
C ARG A 391 16.77 -15.43 4.58
N ALA A 392 15.76 -16.20 5.00
CA ALA A 392 14.95 -15.86 6.16
C ALA A 392 15.76 -15.96 7.47
N ALA A 393 16.54 -17.03 7.67
CA ALA A 393 17.40 -17.18 8.83
C ALA A 393 18.46 -16.07 8.92
N PHE A 394 19.09 -15.69 7.80
CA PHE A 394 20.07 -14.59 7.79
C PHE A 394 19.42 -13.21 8.01
N ASN A 395 18.21 -13.00 7.48
CA ASN A 395 17.41 -11.80 7.79
C ASN A 395 17.09 -11.73 9.28
N ALA A 396 16.72 -12.87 9.89
CA ALA A 396 16.47 -12.95 11.33
C ALA A 396 17.74 -12.67 12.16
N LYS A 397 18.92 -13.17 11.74
CA LYS A 397 20.19 -12.83 12.40
C LYS A 397 20.50 -11.33 12.37
N ASN A 398 20.27 -10.68 11.23
CA ASN A 398 20.35 -9.22 11.13
C ASN A 398 19.34 -8.53 12.06
N ALA A 399 18.09 -9.00 12.07
CA ALA A 399 17.05 -8.47 12.94
C ALA A 399 17.42 -8.59 14.43
N VAL A 400 18.01 -9.71 14.85
CA VAL A 400 18.57 -9.85 16.21
C VAL A 400 19.66 -8.82 16.45
N LEU A 401 20.64 -8.67 15.55
CA LEU A 401 21.74 -7.73 15.77
C LEU A 401 21.29 -6.27 15.83
N ILE A 402 20.24 -5.89 15.08
CA ILE A 402 19.64 -4.55 15.19
C ILE A 402 18.88 -4.44 16.51
N HIS A 403 17.93 -5.34 16.79
CA HIS A 403 16.97 -5.16 17.87
C HIS A 403 17.42 -5.71 19.22
N LEU A 404 18.54 -6.44 19.31
CA LEU A 404 19.15 -6.79 20.60
C LEU A 404 19.53 -5.53 21.38
N GLY A 405 19.79 -4.41 20.68
CA GLY A 405 19.88 -3.09 21.30
C GLY A 405 18.62 -2.71 22.06
N ASP A 406 17.46 -2.93 21.46
CA ASP A 406 16.18 -2.62 22.09
C ASP A 406 15.93 -3.46 23.34
N LEU A 407 16.30 -4.74 23.28
CA LEU A 407 16.27 -5.63 24.43
C LEU A 407 17.22 -5.13 25.53
N VAL A 408 18.48 -4.83 25.19
CA VAL A 408 19.49 -4.32 26.14
C VAL A 408 19.02 -3.03 26.80
N ASN A 409 18.37 -2.13 26.06
CA ASN A 409 17.81 -0.89 26.60
C ASN A 409 16.76 -1.16 27.69
N ARG A 410 15.89 -2.16 27.47
CA ARG A 410 14.82 -2.53 28.39
C ARG A 410 15.28 -3.36 29.58
N SER A 411 16.12 -4.37 29.35
CA SER A 411 16.49 -5.36 30.36
C SER A 411 17.78 -5.01 31.12
N GLY A 412 18.65 -4.19 30.51
CA GLY A 412 19.99 -3.92 31.01
C GLY A 412 21.01 -5.03 30.73
N SER A 413 20.71 -6.00 29.86
CA SER A 413 21.57 -7.16 29.60
C SER A 413 23.00 -6.78 29.23
N GLN A 414 23.96 -7.14 30.08
CA GLN A 414 25.37 -6.95 29.75
C GLN A 414 25.84 -7.94 28.68
N ALA A 415 25.36 -9.19 28.72
CA ALA A 415 25.70 -10.20 27.73
C ALA A 415 25.25 -9.79 26.31
N GLY A 416 24.07 -9.20 26.18
CA GLY A 416 23.60 -8.66 24.91
C GLY A 416 24.49 -7.51 24.40
N LEU A 417 24.87 -6.59 25.28
CA LEU A 417 25.76 -5.47 24.93
C LEU A 417 27.16 -5.92 24.52
N ASP A 418 27.75 -6.86 25.27
CA ASP A 418 29.07 -7.43 24.98
C ASP A 418 29.07 -8.13 23.62
N PHE A 419 27.98 -8.85 23.30
CA PHE A 419 27.84 -9.52 22.01
C PHE A 419 27.72 -8.52 20.85
N LEU A 420 26.90 -7.46 21.00
CA LEU A 420 26.81 -6.39 20.00
C LEU A 420 28.17 -5.73 19.76
N THR A 421 28.90 -5.45 20.84
CA THR A 421 30.26 -4.88 20.78
C THR A 421 31.20 -5.79 20.00
N LEU A 422 31.19 -7.09 20.31
CA LEU A 422 32.02 -8.08 19.64
C LEU A 422 31.69 -8.21 18.14
N ALA A 423 30.40 -8.21 17.78
CA ALA A 423 29.96 -8.33 16.39
C ALA A 423 30.26 -7.06 15.58
N ALA A 424 30.11 -5.86 16.16
CA ALA A 424 30.36 -4.59 15.50
C ALA A 424 31.86 -4.31 15.30
N THR A 425 32.70 -4.66 16.29
CA THR A 425 34.14 -4.36 16.28
C THR A 425 35.00 -5.49 15.70
N GLY A 426 34.52 -6.74 15.77
CA GLY A 426 35.28 -7.93 15.42
C GLY A 426 34.88 -8.52 14.07
N MET A 427 35.50 -8.09 12.97
CA MET A 427 35.24 -8.65 11.64
C MET A 427 35.48 -10.17 11.55
N THR A 428 36.41 -10.72 12.33
CA THR A 428 36.59 -12.18 12.43
C THR A 428 35.34 -12.87 12.97
N THR A 429 34.73 -12.31 14.01
CA THR A 429 33.46 -12.81 14.57
C THR A 429 32.34 -12.67 13.54
N ALA A 430 32.20 -11.49 12.92
CA ALA A 430 31.16 -11.26 11.91
C ALA A 430 31.29 -12.22 10.72
N LYS A 431 32.51 -12.52 10.26
CA LYS A 431 32.77 -13.53 9.21
C LYS A 431 32.38 -14.93 9.64
N ALA A 432 32.68 -15.31 10.88
CA ALA A 432 32.26 -16.61 11.41
C ALA A 432 30.73 -16.75 11.44
N LEU A 433 30.01 -15.69 11.82
CA LEU A 433 28.54 -15.66 11.83
C LEU A 433 27.94 -15.69 10.40
N ALA A 434 28.61 -15.06 9.44
CA ALA A 434 28.16 -14.97 8.04
C ALA A 434 28.52 -16.21 7.18
N ALA A 435 29.52 -17.00 7.60
CA ALA A 435 30.05 -18.10 6.78
C ALA A 435 28.99 -19.13 6.33
N PRO A 436 28.04 -19.59 7.18
CA PRO A 436 26.98 -20.49 6.73
C PRO A 436 26.13 -19.88 5.60
N GLN A 437 25.79 -18.59 5.71
CA GLN A 437 25.00 -17.91 4.68
C GLN A 437 25.79 -17.71 3.39
N ALA A 438 27.08 -17.40 3.45
CA ALA A 438 27.89 -17.19 2.26
C ALA A 438 27.90 -18.42 1.34
N ALA A 439 27.99 -19.62 1.92
CA ALA A 439 27.93 -20.87 1.16
C ALA A 439 26.55 -21.10 0.51
N ASN A 440 25.48 -20.84 1.26
CA ASN A 440 24.10 -20.97 0.76
C ASN A 440 23.81 -19.93 -0.35
N ALA A 441 24.15 -18.66 -0.14
CA ALA A 441 23.94 -17.59 -1.10
C ALA A 441 24.69 -17.83 -2.43
N ALA A 442 25.89 -18.42 -2.38
CA ALA A 442 26.62 -18.81 -3.59
C ALA A 442 25.86 -19.86 -4.42
N ALA A 443 25.25 -20.85 -3.77
CA ALA A 443 24.45 -21.88 -4.43
C ALA A 443 23.15 -21.30 -5.04
N GLU A 444 22.43 -20.48 -4.28
CA GLU A 444 21.20 -19.81 -4.76
C GLU A 444 21.49 -18.89 -5.95
N ALA A 445 22.50 -18.02 -5.83
CA ALA A 445 22.88 -17.09 -6.89
C ALA A 445 23.30 -17.79 -8.19
N ALA A 446 23.99 -18.93 -8.09
CA ALA A 446 24.34 -19.75 -9.25
C ALA A 446 23.08 -20.28 -9.97
N SER A 447 22.06 -20.71 -9.22
CA SER A 447 20.80 -21.18 -9.81
C SER A 447 20.00 -20.06 -10.50
N MET A 448 20.06 -18.85 -9.95
CA MET A 448 19.35 -17.66 -10.43
C MET A 448 20.15 -16.86 -11.47
N LYS A 449 21.41 -17.22 -11.72
CA LYS A 449 22.36 -16.50 -12.59
C LYS A 449 22.55 -15.03 -12.19
N VAL A 450 22.66 -14.78 -10.89
CA VAL A 450 22.94 -13.46 -10.31
C VAL A 450 24.27 -13.48 -9.55
N ALA A 451 24.78 -12.30 -9.17
CA ALA A 451 25.96 -12.21 -8.34
C ALA A 451 25.66 -12.66 -6.90
N ALA A 452 26.53 -13.50 -6.34
CA ALA A 452 26.43 -13.92 -4.93
C ALA A 452 27.14 -12.91 -4.02
N PRO A 453 26.57 -12.54 -2.87
CA PRO A 453 27.32 -11.81 -1.85
C PRO A 453 28.41 -12.71 -1.25
N GLY A 454 29.64 -12.17 -1.15
CA GLY A 454 30.75 -12.86 -0.49
C GLY A 454 30.64 -12.81 1.03
N VAL A 455 31.40 -13.67 1.73
CA VAL A 455 31.42 -13.71 3.20
C VAL A 455 31.81 -12.36 3.83
N ASP A 456 32.70 -11.60 3.19
CA ASP A 456 33.12 -10.28 3.68
C ASP A 456 31.99 -9.25 3.59
N ALA A 457 31.18 -9.29 2.53
CA ALA A 457 30.02 -8.41 2.37
C ALA A 457 28.94 -8.74 3.41
N LEU A 458 28.64 -10.02 3.59
CA LEU A 458 27.67 -10.49 4.60
C LEU A 458 28.14 -10.21 6.03
N ALA A 459 29.45 -10.33 6.30
CA ALA A 459 30.02 -9.98 7.60
C ALA A 459 29.93 -8.48 7.87
N ALA A 460 30.20 -7.64 6.87
CA ALA A 460 30.01 -6.19 7.00
C ALA A 460 28.53 -5.84 7.23
N GLU A 461 27.60 -6.54 6.57
CA GLU A 461 26.15 -6.38 6.80
C GLU A 461 25.79 -6.64 8.27
N LEU A 462 26.23 -7.77 8.84
CA LEU A 462 26.00 -8.11 10.25
C LEU A 462 26.65 -7.10 11.21
N ALA A 463 27.87 -6.64 10.91
CA ALA A 463 28.57 -5.66 11.76
C ALA A 463 27.88 -4.28 11.76
N VAL A 464 27.36 -3.83 10.60
CA VAL A 464 26.54 -2.62 10.50
C VAL A 464 25.25 -2.77 11.31
N SER A 465 24.56 -3.91 11.20
CA SER A 465 23.37 -4.23 12.00
C SER A 465 23.66 -4.17 13.51
N ALA A 466 24.78 -4.76 13.96
CA ALA A 466 25.21 -4.70 15.36
C ALA A 466 25.56 -3.26 15.81
N THR A 467 26.10 -2.43 14.91
CA THR A 467 26.40 -1.02 15.18
C THR A 467 25.12 -0.23 15.47
N PHE A 468 24.04 -0.47 14.73
CA PHE A 468 22.73 0.11 15.05
C PHE A 468 22.11 -0.49 16.32
N GLY A 469 22.36 -1.77 16.62
CA GLY A 469 22.01 -2.36 17.92
C GLY A 469 22.69 -1.65 19.09
N LEU A 470 23.97 -1.31 18.98
CA LEU A 470 24.65 -0.48 19.99
C LEU A 470 23.96 0.88 20.17
N ALA A 471 23.47 1.49 19.08
CA ALA A 471 22.78 2.77 19.18
C ALA A 471 21.42 2.65 19.87
N LEU A 472 20.64 1.61 19.54
CA LEU A 472 19.33 1.35 20.14
C LEU A 472 19.42 0.95 21.62
N ALA A 473 20.56 0.41 22.06
CA ALA A 473 20.81 0.16 23.48
C ALA A 473 20.73 1.44 24.33
N GLY A 474 21.04 2.61 23.76
CA GLY A 474 20.89 3.90 24.43
C GLY A 474 21.74 4.06 25.70
N ARG A 475 22.79 3.25 25.86
CA ARG A 475 23.69 3.25 27.03
C ARG A 475 24.98 4.05 26.76
N PRO A 476 25.58 4.70 27.78
CA PRO A 476 26.82 5.46 27.61
C PRO A 476 28.02 4.61 27.16
N ASP A 477 28.11 3.37 27.62
CA ASP A 477 29.17 2.43 27.22
C ASP A 477 29.02 2.00 25.75
N ALA A 478 27.80 1.77 25.27
CA ALA A 478 27.53 1.53 23.86
C ALA A 478 27.91 2.73 22.97
N GLU A 479 27.62 3.97 23.42
CA GLU A 479 28.02 5.19 22.69
C GLU A 479 29.55 5.31 22.57
N GLN A 480 30.31 4.98 23.62
CA GLN A 480 31.78 4.96 23.55
C GLN A 480 32.30 4.00 22.49
N VAL A 481 31.67 2.83 22.33
CA VAL A 481 32.03 1.86 21.28
C VAL A 481 31.71 2.44 19.90
N ILE A 482 30.57 3.10 19.72
CA ILE A 482 30.19 3.73 18.44
C ILE A 482 31.18 4.85 18.06
N ASP A 483 31.57 5.69 19.02
CA ASP A 483 32.56 6.75 18.79
C ASP A 483 33.92 6.13 18.38
N ALA A 484 34.35 5.06 19.07
CA ALA A 484 35.57 4.34 18.71
C ALA A 484 35.51 3.69 17.31
N LEU A 485 34.35 3.17 16.90
CA LEU A 485 34.14 2.64 15.54
C LEU A 485 34.25 3.74 14.48
N THR A 486 33.75 4.94 14.77
CA THR A 486 33.86 6.11 13.87
C THR A 486 35.33 6.46 13.60
N ASP A 487 36.15 6.43 14.64
CA ASP A 487 37.55 6.87 14.61
C ASP A 487 38.56 5.76 14.26
N ALA A 488 38.10 4.50 14.12
CA ALA A 488 38.97 3.36 13.86
C ALA A 488 39.72 3.52 12.51
N PRO A 489 41.06 3.61 12.50
CA PRO A 489 41.83 3.86 11.27
C PRO A 489 41.70 2.68 10.29
N ASP A 490 41.73 1.46 10.80
CA ASP A 490 41.67 0.21 10.03
C ASP A 490 40.27 -0.44 10.05
N GLY A 491 39.25 0.32 10.47
CA GLY A 491 37.87 -0.16 10.54
C GLY A 491 37.25 -0.39 9.16
N CYS A 492 36.32 -1.34 9.05
CA CYS A 492 35.53 -1.56 7.84
C CYS A 492 34.79 -0.27 7.45
N ALA A 493 34.97 0.21 6.21
CA ALA A 493 34.41 1.49 5.77
C ALA A 493 32.88 1.58 5.92
N LEU A 494 32.15 0.48 5.68
CA LEU A 494 30.70 0.42 5.86
C LEU A 494 30.30 0.61 7.32
N VAL A 495 31.02 -0.03 8.25
CA VAL A 495 30.80 0.10 9.70
C VAL A 495 31.09 1.54 10.14
N LYS A 496 32.17 2.14 9.65
CA LYS A 496 32.51 3.55 9.96
C LYS A 496 31.41 4.51 9.50
N GLY A 497 30.92 4.33 8.27
CA GLY A 497 29.81 5.13 7.74
C GLY A 497 28.54 5.00 8.58
N ALA A 498 28.16 3.76 8.92
CA ALA A 498 27.02 3.49 9.79
C ALA A 498 27.20 4.06 11.21
N ALA A 499 28.42 4.02 11.77
CA ALA A 499 28.71 4.52 13.11
C ALA A 499 28.40 6.01 13.28
N VAL A 500 28.59 6.82 12.24
CA VAL A 500 28.22 8.25 12.25
C VAL A 500 26.72 8.45 12.46
N GLU A 501 25.89 7.71 11.72
CA GLU A 501 24.43 7.75 11.85
C GLU A 501 23.98 7.13 13.19
N ALA A 502 24.59 6.00 13.57
CA ALA A 502 24.34 5.31 14.84
C ALA A 502 24.64 6.21 16.05
N ALA A 503 25.68 7.06 15.99
CA ALA A 503 25.99 8.00 17.07
C ALA A 503 24.88 9.04 17.27
N LYS A 504 24.32 9.57 16.17
CA LYS A 504 23.16 10.49 16.23
C LYS A 504 21.93 9.80 16.79
N LEU A 505 21.68 8.56 16.36
CA LEU A 505 20.59 7.73 16.88
C LEU A 505 20.75 7.45 18.38
N SER A 506 21.92 7.00 18.83
CA SER A 506 22.23 6.68 20.23
C SER A 506 21.96 7.88 21.15
N ARG A 507 22.45 9.06 20.76
CA ARG A 507 22.18 10.31 21.49
C ARG A 507 20.69 10.62 21.58
N THR A 508 19.93 10.35 20.52
CA THR A 508 18.48 10.57 20.48
C THR A 508 17.75 9.61 21.42
N VAL A 509 18.05 8.30 21.33
CA VAL A 509 17.45 7.27 22.19
C VAL A 509 17.76 7.55 23.66
N ARG A 510 19.00 7.91 24.00
CA ARG A 510 19.37 8.27 25.38
C ARG A 510 18.65 9.53 25.86
N ALA A 511 18.57 10.56 25.02
CA ALA A 511 18.00 11.85 25.43
C ALA A 511 16.47 11.82 25.55
N ARG A 512 15.78 11.05 24.70
CA ARG A 512 14.31 11.05 24.61
C ARG A 512 13.66 9.76 25.11
N GLY A 513 14.45 8.70 25.28
CA GLY A 513 13.96 7.35 25.53
C GLY A 513 13.56 6.62 24.24
N GLN A 514 13.66 5.31 24.27
CA GLN A 514 13.36 4.42 23.14
C GLN A 514 11.92 4.59 22.61
N LYS A 515 10.93 4.67 23.51
CA LYS A 515 9.52 4.82 23.12
C LYS A 515 9.28 6.11 22.32
N GLU A 516 9.88 7.22 22.75
CA GLU A 516 9.74 8.51 22.05
C GLU A 516 10.50 8.50 20.73
N TYR A 517 11.65 7.83 20.66
CA TYR A 517 12.35 7.62 19.39
C TYR A 517 11.45 6.92 18.35
N TYR A 518 10.78 5.83 18.72
CA TYR A 518 9.87 5.14 17.80
C TYR A 518 8.63 5.97 17.45
N ARG A 519 8.09 6.76 18.39
CA ARG A 519 6.99 7.70 18.09
C ARG A 519 7.42 8.79 17.10
N MET A 520 8.63 9.32 17.28
CA MET A 520 9.20 10.34 16.40
C MET A 520 9.53 9.80 15.02
N LYS A 521 9.99 8.54 14.93
CA LYS A 521 10.17 7.84 13.67
C LYS A 521 8.88 8.04 12.90
N SER A 522 7.76 7.56 13.43
CA SER A 522 6.47 7.49 12.72
C SER A 522 5.74 8.80 12.45
N ALA A 523 6.06 9.87 13.19
CA ALA A 523 5.48 11.19 12.96
C ALA A 523 6.24 12.03 11.92
N GLY A 524 7.43 11.58 11.50
CA GLY A 524 8.34 12.27 10.59
C GLY A 524 8.25 11.73 9.17
#